data_AF-A0A7S2U6C3-F1
#
_entry.id   AF-A0A7S2U6C3-F1
#
_cell.length_a   1.000
_cell.length_b   1.000
_cell.length_c   1.000
_cell.angle_alpha   90.00
_cell.angle_beta   90.00
_cell.angle_gamma   90.00
#
_symmetry.space_group_name_H-M   'P 1'
#
loop_
_entity.id
_entity.type
_entity.pdbx_description
1 polymer ?
#
loop_
_entity_poly.entity_id
_entity_poly.type
_entity_poly.pdbx_seq_one_letter_code
_entity_poly.pdbx_strand_id
1 'polypeptide(L)'
;GVNNMNRPLNHYWINTSHDSYLAPLYSCYTQVPMHKLMGHSQTDLDMYHVALYRGARCLELDVWDPPYDGPEPVVGRRGMGVDNGVIPPTSSSPRRMTMSKSV
;
A
#
# COMPACT_ATOMS: atom_id res chain seq x y z
N GLY A 1 19.06 -24.66 3.22
CA GLY A 1 19.61 -24.48 4.58
C GLY A 1 18.58 -23.73 5.42
N VAL A 2 18.47 -24.05 6.71
CA VAL A 2 17.61 -23.29 7.63
C VAL A 2 18.31 -21.96 7.94
N ASN A 3 17.61 -20.85 7.74
CA ASN A 3 18.10 -19.55 8.17
C ASN A 3 18.08 -19.50 9.70
N ASN A 4 19.18 -19.05 10.31
CA ASN A 4 19.22 -18.82 11.76
C ASN A 4 18.31 -17.64 12.10
N MET A 5 17.22 -17.88 12.84
CA MET A 5 16.21 -16.88 13.23
C MET A 5 16.42 -16.30 14.64
N ASN A 6 17.56 -16.58 15.28
CA ASN A 6 17.87 -16.16 16.65
C ASN A 6 18.82 -14.95 16.70
N ARG A 7 19.03 -14.24 15.59
CA ARG A 7 19.80 -12.99 15.56
C ARG A 7 18.86 -11.79 15.78
N PRO A 8 19.38 -10.62 16.18
CA PRO A 8 18.59 -9.40 16.23
C PRO A 8 17.98 -9.04 14.87
N LEU A 9 16.85 -8.32 14.87
CA LEU A 9 16.05 -8.06 13.66
C LEU A 9 16.82 -7.36 12.53
N ASN A 10 17.76 -6.48 12.88
CA ASN A 10 18.63 -5.75 11.95
C ASN A 10 19.66 -6.61 11.18
N HIS A 11 19.70 -7.91 11.45
CA HIS A 11 20.47 -8.89 10.67
C HIS A 11 19.70 -9.46 9.48
N TYR A 12 18.42 -9.14 9.32
CA TYR A 12 17.57 -9.72 8.28
C TYR A 12 17.13 -8.69 7.25
N TRP A 13 17.00 -9.18 6.02
CA TRP A 13 16.21 -8.52 4.99
C TRP A 13 14.74 -8.83 5.25
N ILE A 14 13.93 -7.79 5.36
CA ILE A 14 12.50 -7.92 5.60
C ILE A 14 11.77 -7.50 4.34
N ASN A 15 10.86 -8.36 3.89
CA ASN A 15 9.96 -8.05 2.78
C ASN A 15 8.92 -7.03 3.25
N THR A 16 8.93 -5.84 2.68
CA THR A 16 8.03 -4.73 3.04
C THR A 16 7.14 -4.34 1.87
N SER A 17 5.94 -3.85 2.19
CA SER A 17 4.99 -3.30 1.23
C SER A 17 4.77 -1.82 1.53
N HIS A 18 4.89 -1.00 0.49
CA HIS A 18 4.61 0.44 0.52
C HIS A 18 3.23 0.72 -0.09
N ASP A 19 2.50 1.70 0.45
CA ASP A 19 1.09 1.99 0.19
C ASP A 19 0.23 0.71 0.14
N SER A 20 0.30 -0.14 1.17
CA SER A 20 -0.31 -1.49 1.15
C SER A 20 -1.82 -1.50 0.89
N TYR A 21 -2.49 -0.38 1.10
CA TYR A 21 -3.93 -0.19 0.92
C TYR A 21 -4.32 0.17 -0.52
N LEU A 22 -3.39 0.44 -1.44
CA LEU A 22 -3.73 0.90 -2.79
C LEU A 22 -3.92 -0.25 -3.77
N ALA A 23 -5.09 -0.30 -4.40
CA ALA A 23 -5.35 -1.15 -5.55
C ALA A 23 -4.42 -0.76 -6.72
N PRO A 24 -3.88 -1.75 -7.46
CA PRO A 24 -3.12 -1.49 -8.66
C PRO A 24 -4.02 -0.86 -9.74
N LEU A 25 -3.42 -0.04 -10.61
CA LEU A 25 -4.09 0.55 -11.79
C LEU A 25 -4.62 -0.51 -12.78
N TYR A 26 -4.21 -1.76 -12.60
CA TYR A 26 -4.68 -2.95 -13.30
C TYR A 26 -4.88 -4.03 -12.23
N SER A 27 -6.11 -4.47 -12.00
CA SER A 27 -6.36 -5.59 -11.09
C SER A 27 -5.77 -6.87 -11.68
N CYS A 28 -5.11 -7.69 -10.87
CA CYS A 28 -4.71 -9.03 -11.30
C CYS A 28 -5.88 -10.02 -11.34
N TYR A 29 -7.06 -9.64 -10.83
CA TYR A 29 -8.29 -10.41 -10.86
C TYR A 29 -9.25 -9.97 -11.96
N THR A 30 -9.27 -8.68 -12.29
CA THR A 30 -10.08 -8.14 -13.38
C THR A 30 -9.15 -7.54 -14.42
N GLN A 31 -9.09 -8.14 -15.62
CA GLN A 31 -8.24 -7.71 -16.74
C GLN A 31 -8.66 -6.35 -17.35
N VAL A 32 -9.25 -5.46 -16.54
CA VAL A 32 -9.77 -4.17 -16.95
C VAL A 32 -8.85 -3.07 -16.40
N PRO A 33 -8.33 -2.17 -17.24
CA PRO A 33 -7.53 -1.04 -16.77
C PRO A 33 -8.37 -0.09 -15.91
N MET A 34 -8.08 -0.03 -14.62
CA MET A 34 -8.75 0.82 -13.63
C MET A 34 -8.35 2.31 -13.76
N HIS A 35 -7.53 2.67 -14.75
CA HIS A 35 -7.21 4.07 -15.05
C HIS A 35 -8.33 4.80 -15.82
N LYS A 36 -9.21 4.08 -16.51
CA LYS A 36 -10.14 4.71 -17.47
C LYS A 36 -11.45 5.22 -16.85
N LEU A 37 -11.67 4.99 -15.55
CA LEU A 37 -12.89 5.43 -14.87
C LEU A 37 -12.67 6.62 -13.92
N MET A 38 -11.53 6.76 -13.24
CA MET A 38 -11.41 7.75 -12.15
C MET A 38 -10.04 8.45 -11.98
N GLY A 39 -9.01 8.16 -12.79
CA GLY A 39 -7.73 8.91 -12.77
C GLY A 39 -6.88 8.82 -11.49
N HIS A 40 -7.31 8.05 -10.48
CA HIS A 40 -6.67 7.94 -9.16
C HIS A 40 -6.63 6.47 -8.71
N SER A 41 -5.58 6.06 -7.99
CA SER A 41 -5.52 4.73 -7.36
C SER A 41 -6.53 4.65 -6.21
N GLN A 42 -7.39 3.64 -6.19
CA GLN A 42 -8.36 3.47 -5.11
C GLN A 42 -7.78 2.70 -3.93
N THR A 43 -8.28 2.97 -2.73
CA THR A 43 -8.04 2.15 -1.53
C THR A 43 -8.84 0.85 -1.64
N ASP A 44 -8.21 -0.28 -1.36
CA ASP A 44 -8.82 -1.60 -1.40
C ASP A 44 -8.30 -2.48 -0.26
N LEU A 45 -9.23 -3.08 0.49
CA LEU A 45 -8.94 -3.93 1.63
C LEU A 45 -8.18 -5.20 1.22
N ASP A 46 -8.47 -5.75 0.03
CA ASP A 46 -7.87 -7.00 -0.44
C ASP A 46 -6.37 -6.88 -0.67
N MET A 47 -5.84 -5.65 -0.79
CA MET A 47 -4.43 -5.42 -1.03
C MET A 47 -3.53 -5.76 0.17
N TYR A 48 -4.06 -5.66 1.40
CA TYR A 48 -3.36 -6.18 2.57
C TYR A 48 -3.22 -7.70 2.51
N HIS A 49 -4.28 -8.40 2.10
CA HIS A 49 -4.26 -9.85 1.91
C HIS A 49 -3.24 -10.24 0.85
N VAL A 50 -3.26 -9.58 -0.31
CA VAL A 50 -2.30 -9.84 -1.40
C VAL A 50 -0.86 -9.62 -0.94
N ALA A 51 -0.58 -8.55 -0.18
CA ALA A 51 0.76 -8.28 0.34
C ALA A 51 1.24 -9.39 1.30
N LEU A 52 0.38 -9.80 2.24
CA LEU A 52 0.70 -10.86 3.20
C LEU A 52 0.88 -12.23 2.52
N TYR A 53 0.01 -12.58 1.58
CA TYR A 53 0.11 -13.83 0.80
C TYR A 53 1.39 -13.90 -0.04
N ARG A 54 1.87 -12.76 -0.55
CA ARG A 54 3.16 -12.65 -1.24
C ARG A 54 4.36 -12.62 -0.31
N GLY A 55 4.15 -12.76 1.00
CA GLY A 55 5.22 -12.88 1.99
C GLY A 55 5.71 -11.56 2.56
N ALA A 56 4.96 -10.46 2.42
CA ALA A 56 5.26 -9.24 3.16
C ALA A 56 5.21 -9.50 4.67
N ARG A 57 6.07 -8.80 5.41
CA ARG A 57 6.17 -8.83 6.88
C ARG A 57 6.05 -7.45 7.50
N CYS A 58 5.95 -6.41 6.67
CA CYS A 58 5.64 -5.05 7.05
C CYS A 58 4.65 -4.45 6.05
N LEU A 59 3.60 -3.80 6.55
CA LEU A 59 2.54 -3.15 5.79
C LEU A 59 2.47 -1.68 6.19
N GLU A 60 2.11 -0.82 5.26
CA GLU A 60 1.91 0.61 5.48
C GLU A 60 0.42 0.95 5.58
N LEU A 61 0.07 1.78 6.57
CA LEU A 61 -1.28 2.28 6.80
C LEU A 61 -1.22 3.81 6.99
N ASP A 62 -1.73 4.54 6.00
CA ASP A 62 -1.88 5.99 6.07
C ASP A 62 -3.27 6.31 6.64
N VAL A 63 -3.33 6.43 7.96
CA VAL A 63 -4.58 6.65 8.70
C VAL A 63 -4.87 8.15 8.82
N TRP A 64 -6.11 8.53 8.53
CA TRP A 64 -6.62 9.89 8.57
C TRP A 64 -7.87 9.98 9.43
N ASP A 65 -8.17 11.19 9.86
CA ASP A 65 -9.45 11.53 10.47
C ASP A 65 -10.61 11.26 9.49
N PRO A 66 -11.81 10.95 10.01
CA PRO A 66 -12.99 10.72 9.20
C PRO A 66 -13.31 11.92 8.30
N PRO A 67 -13.67 11.71 7.03
CA PRO A 67 -14.30 12.74 6.23
C PRO A 67 -15.71 13.00 6.76
N TYR A 68 -16.11 14.27 6.87
CA TYR A 68 -17.47 14.72 7.21
C TYR A 68 -17.99 14.27 8.60
N ASP A 69 -17.28 14.62 9.68
CA ASP A 69 -17.66 14.35 11.08
C ASP A 69 -18.05 12.88 11.36
N GLY A 70 -17.53 11.96 10.55
CA GLY A 70 -17.72 10.53 10.74
C GLY A 70 -17.12 10.06 12.08
N PRO A 71 -17.56 8.91 12.61
CA PRO A 71 -17.03 8.41 13.88
C PRO A 71 -15.70 7.67 13.75
N GLU A 72 -15.32 7.21 12.55
CA GLU A 72 -14.23 6.25 12.36
C GLU A 72 -13.10 6.79 11.46
N PRO A 73 -11.82 6.52 11.81
CA PRO A 73 -10.69 6.87 10.97
C PRO A 73 -10.70 6.11 9.65
N VAL A 74 -10.10 6.71 8.61
CA VAL A 74 -10.04 6.13 7.26
C VAL A 74 -8.59 5.90 6.82
N VAL A 75 -8.36 4.89 5.98
CA VAL A 75 -7.05 4.70 5.34
C VAL A 75 -7.10 5.22 3.92
N GLY A 76 -6.11 6.01 3.52
CA GLY A 76 -6.02 6.54 2.16
C GLY A 76 -4.74 7.32 1.91
N ARG A 77 -4.46 7.61 0.64
CA ARG A 77 -3.32 8.47 0.31
C ARG A 77 -3.72 9.91 0.50
N ARG A 78 -2.86 10.70 1.14
CA ARG A 78 -3.02 12.16 1.20
C ARG A 78 -3.27 12.75 -0.19
N GLY A 79 -4.32 13.57 -0.33
CA GLY A 79 -4.69 14.20 -1.60
C GLY A 79 -5.50 13.32 -2.57
N MET A 80 -5.74 12.04 -2.28
CA MET A 80 -6.76 11.25 -2.96
C MET A 80 -8.10 11.42 -2.26
N GLY A 81 -8.70 12.60 -2.42
CA GLY A 81 -10.15 12.80 -2.24
C GLY A 81 -10.69 12.97 -0.82
N VAL A 82 -9.86 13.15 0.21
CA VAL A 82 -10.32 13.71 1.50
C VAL A 82 -10.23 15.24 1.55
N ASP A 83 -9.36 15.83 0.73
CA ASP A 83 -9.20 17.28 0.63
C ASP A 83 -9.39 17.71 -0.83
N ASN A 84 -10.39 18.56 -1.08
CA ASN A 84 -10.62 19.20 -2.37
C ASN A 84 -9.39 20.02 -2.80
N GLY A 85 -8.53 19.49 -3.69
CA GLY A 85 -7.47 20.30 -4.30
C GLY A 85 -6.28 19.52 -4.83
N VAL A 86 -6.41 19.03 -6.06
CA VAL A 86 -5.38 18.73 -7.08
C VAL A 86 -3.90 18.81 -6.62
N ILE A 87 -3.23 17.66 -6.56
CA ILE A 87 -1.78 17.56 -6.77
C ILE A 87 -1.54 16.45 -7.81
N PRO A 88 -0.84 16.72 -8.93
CA PRO A 88 -0.60 15.72 -9.96
C PRO A 88 0.26 14.57 -9.41
N PRO A 89 0.09 13.33 -9.91
CA PRO A 89 0.85 12.19 -9.45
C PRO A 89 2.33 12.41 -9.74
N THR A 90 3.16 12.46 -8.69
CA THR A 90 4.60 12.28 -8.86
C THR A 90 4.83 10.84 -9.32
N SER A 91 5.22 10.70 -10.59
CA SER A 91 5.66 9.48 -11.29
C SER A 91 5.40 8.15 -10.58
N SER A 92 4.33 7.46 -10.95
CA SER A 92 4.09 6.08 -10.52
C SER A 92 5.14 5.15 -11.16
N SER A 93 6.29 4.99 -10.50
CA SER A 93 7.11 3.80 -10.71
C SER A 93 6.27 2.57 -10.36
N PRO A 94 6.45 1.43 -11.07
CA PRO A 94 5.80 0.18 -10.69
C PRO A 94 6.12 -0.10 -9.22
N ARG A 95 5.07 -0.12 -8.37
CA ARG A 95 5.22 -0.23 -6.91
C ARG A 95 5.89 -1.55 -6.58
N ARG A 96 7.11 -1.44 -6.06
CA ARG A 96 8.06 -2.53 -5.84
C ARG A 96 7.88 -3.04 -4.41
N MET A 97 7.62 -4.35 -4.24
CA MET A 97 7.92 -4.99 -2.95
C MET A 97 9.41 -4.88 -2.72
N THR A 98 9.80 -4.19 -1.65
CA THR A 98 11.20 -3.94 -1.35
C THR A 98 11.65 -4.84 -0.24
N MET A 99 12.83 -5.41 -0.39
CA MET A 99 13.57 -5.95 0.74
C MET A 99 14.37 -4.79 1.31
N SER A 100 14.00 -4.32 2.48
CA SER A 100 14.80 -3.36 3.23
C SER A 100 15.60 -4.11 4.29
N LYS A 101 16.87 -3.72 4.47
CA LYS A 101 17.65 -4.18 5.61
C LYS A 101 17.02 -3.53 6.83
N SER A 102 16.62 -4.34 7.82
CA SER A 102 16.16 -3.78 9.09
C SER A 102 17.29 -2.94 9.68
N VAL A 103 16.98 -1.70 10.07
CA VAL A 103 17.94 -0.75 10.67
C VAL A 103 18.30 -1.21 12.08
#